data_AF-A0A482VRQ3-F1
#
_entry.id   AF-A0A482VRQ3-F1
#
_cell.length_a   1.000
_cell.length_b   1.000
_cell.length_c   1.000
_cell.angle_alpha   90.00
_cell.angle_beta   90.00
_cell.angle_gamma   90.00
#
_symmetry.space_group_name_H-M   'P 1'
#
loop_
_entity.id
_entity.type
_entity.pdbx_description
1 polymer ?
#
loop_
_entity_poly.entity_id
_entity_poly.type
_entity_poly.pdbx_seq_one_letter_code
_entity_poly.pdbx_strand_id
1 'polypeptide(L)'
;MMKQKDKIEDEIKQLTQILTMNGVGMNDPLVDTEGFPINSIDVYQVRHARHGIICLQNDHKAIMKQIENGLQGYYSSAGAQVNVQDIEMKSEPASRPVAHETPFAKVTLVTPGSPAEFAGLREGDGIVEFGSVNFTNFKNITDIAFVVQHSEGAPVNLKLKRVERFVTAQLVPRRWQGKGLLGCNIEAL
;
A
#
# COMPACT_ATOMS: atom_id res chain seq x y z
N MET A 1 -0.80 -9.20 21.55
CA MET A 1 -0.90 -8.36 20.32
C MET A 1 -1.60 -9.11 19.20
N MET A 2 -0.99 -10.09 18.52
CA MET A 2 -1.62 -10.73 17.34
C MET A 2 -2.92 -11.47 17.66
N LYS A 3 -2.94 -12.33 18.69
CA LYS A 3 -4.18 -13.00 19.15
C LYS A 3 -5.30 -12.03 19.59
N GLN A 4 -4.93 -10.86 20.11
CA GLN A 4 -5.89 -9.85 20.56
C GLN A 4 -6.47 -9.10 19.35
N LYS A 5 -5.64 -8.83 18.34
CA LYS A 5 -6.06 -8.31 17.05
C LYS A 5 -7.05 -9.27 16.38
N ASP A 6 -6.73 -10.55 16.29
CA ASP A 6 -7.61 -11.56 15.68
C ASP A 6 -8.97 -11.63 16.42
N LYS A 7 -8.96 -11.58 17.76
CA LYS A 7 -10.19 -11.55 18.56
C LYS A 7 -11.07 -10.34 18.24
N ILE A 8 -10.47 -9.15 18.10
CA ILE A 8 -11.21 -7.94 17.75
C ILE A 8 -11.79 -8.04 16.33
N GLU A 9 -11.04 -8.60 15.38
CA GLU A 9 -11.54 -8.82 14.01
C GLU A 9 -12.73 -9.79 14.00
N ASP A 10 -12.69 -10.85 14.80
CA ASP A 10 -13.80 -11.79 14.97
C ASP A 10 -15.04 -11.12 15.60
N GLU A 11 -14.86 -10.30 16.64
CA GLU A 11 -15.96 -9.56 17.28
C GLU A 11 -16.58 -8.54 16.31
N ILE A 12 -15.77 -7.82 15.53
CA ILE A 12 -16.27 -6.92 14.47
C ILE A 12 -17.08 -7.70 13.43
N LYS A 13 -16.61 -8.89 13.04
CA LYS A 13 -17.32 -9.74 12.07
C LYS A 13 -18.67 -10.20 12.60
N GLN A 14 -18.75 -10.58 13.87
CA GLN A 14 -20.01 -10.96 14.53
C GLN A 14 -21.01 -9.79 14.54
N LEU A 15 -20.57 -8.58 14.93
CA LEU A 15 -21.43 -7.40 14.94
C LEU A 15 -21.86 -7.00 13.52
N THR A 16 -20.98 -7.16 12.53
CA THR A 16 -21.30 -6.89 11.12
C THR A 16 -22.34 -7.88 10.59
N GLN A 17 -22.32 -9.13 11.06
CA GLN A 17 -23.37 -10.10 10.73
C GLN A 17 -24.72 -9.67 11.29
N ILE A 18 -24.78 -9.11 12.50
CA ILE A 18 -26.02 -8.57 13.08
C ILE A 18 -26.58 -7.44 12.21
N LEU A 19 -25.72 -6.54 11.72
CA LEU A 19 -26.11 -5.49 10.78
C LEU A 19 -26.68 -6.07 9.48
N THR A 20 -25.99 -7.06 8.92
CA THR A 20 -26.41 -7.75 7.69
C THR A 20 -27.75 -8.47 7.86
N MET A 21 -27.99 -9.12 9.01
CA MET A 21 -29.26 -9.79 9.32
C MET A 21 -30.44 -8.80 9.38
N ASN A 22 -30.19 -7.57 9.82
CA ASN A 22 -31.19 -6.51 9.84
C ASN A 22 -31.33 -5.79 8.48
N GLY A 23 -30.51 -6.13 7.48
CA GLY A 23 -30.53 -5.53 6.15
C GLY A 23 -30.02 -4.09 6.10
N VAL A 24 -29.22 -3.68 7.09
CA VAL A 24 -28.76 -2.30 7.25
C VAL A 24 -27.24 -2.30 7.38
N GLY A 25 -26.54 -1.42 6.66
CA GLY A 25 -25.10 -1.22 6.78
C GLY A 25 -24.72 -0.30 7.93
N MET A 26 -23.49 0.20 7.92
CA MET A 26 -22.91 0.97 9.02
C MET A 26 -23.38 2.44 9.07
N ASN A 27 -23.73 3.01 7.91
CA ASN A 27 -24.08 4.43 7.75
C ASN A 27 -25.51 4.67 7.24
N ASP A 28 -26.29 3.61 7.04
CA ASP A 28 -27.64 3.74 6.50
C ASP A 28 -28.62 4.41 7.48
N PRO A 29 -29.62 5.15 6.98
CA PRO A 29 -30.63 5.78 7.83
C PRO A 29 -31.50 4.72 8.54
N LEU A 30 -31.78 4.95 9.83
CA LEU A 30 -32.64 4.10 10.66
C LEU A 30 -34.06 4.64 10.81
N VAL A 31 -34.33 5.77 10.15
CA VAL A 31 -35.60 6.48 10.18
C VAL A 31 -36.13 6.61 8.76
N ASP A 32 -37.45 6.61 8.64
CA ASP A 32 -38.13 6.84 7.38
C ASP A 32 -38.10 8.33 6.96
N THR A 33 -38.75 8.64 5.85
CA THR A 33 -38.87 10.01 5.32
C THR A 33 -39.68 10.95 6.21
N GLU A 34 -40.46 10.42 7.14
CA GLU A 34 -41.29 11.18 8.09
C GLU A 34 -40.60 11.35 9.45
N GLY A 35 -39.42 10.73 9.64
CA GLY A 35 -38.60 10.84 10.85
C GLY A 35 -38.93 9.79 11.92
N PHE A 36 -39.71 8.76 11.60
CA PHE A 36 -40.06 7.68 12.52
C PHE A 36 -39.13 6.46 12.37
N PRO A 37 -38.89 5.69 13.46
CA PRO A 37 -38.13 4.44 13.39
C PRO A 37 -38.75 3.44 12.41
N ILE A 38 -37.93 2.88 11.53
CA ILE A 38 -38.39 1.90 10.55
C ILE A 38 -38.80 0.61 11.26
N ASN A 39 -40.07 0.22 11.15
CA ASN A 39 -40.62 -0.94 11.88
C ASN A 39 -39.98 -2.29 11.50
N SER A 40 -39.39 -2.40 10.31
CA SER A 40 -38.74 -3.63 9.85
C SER A 40 -37.33 -3.84 10.42
N ILE A 41 -36.79 -2.87 11.16
CA ILE A 41 -35.41 -2.87 11.65
C ILE A 41 -35.43 -2.76 13.18
N ASP A 42 -34.68 -3.63 13.86
CA ASP A 42 -34.41 -3.44 15.28
C ASP A 42 -33.38 -2.31 15.46
N VAL A 43 -33.90 -1.08 15.58
CA VAL A 43 -33.09 0.15 15.72
C VAL A 43 -32.17 0.08 16.94
N TYR A 44 -32.58 -0.60 18.01
CA TYR A 44 -31.77 -0.74 19.21
C TYR A 44 -30.56 -1.64 18.93
N GLN A 45 -30.78 -2.84 18.38
CA GLN A 45 -29.70 -3.77 18.04
C GLN A 45 -28.73 -3.19 17.03
N VAL A 46 -29.25 -2.53 15.98
CA VAL A 46 -28.41 -1.89 14.96
C VAL A 46 -27.58 -0.77 15.58
N ARG A 47 -28.16 0.11 16.40
CA ARG A 47 -27.41 1.19 17.05
C ARG A 47 -26.32 0.64 17.98
N HIS A 48 -26.63 -0.41 18.74
CA HIS A 48 -25.68 -1.05 19.64
C HIS A 48 -24.53 -1.72 18.88
N ALA A 49 -24.84 -2.48 17.82
CA ALA A 49 -23.85 -3.11 16.97
C ALA A 49 -22.95 -2.07 16.27
N ARG A 50 -23.54 -1.00 15.72
CA ARG A 50 -22.80 0.13 15.13
C ARG A 50 -21.82 0.74 16.13
N HIS A 51 -22.31 1.07 17.32
CA HIS A 51 -21.46 1.64 18.36
C HIS A 51 -20.31 0.70 18.74
N GLY A 52 -20.60 -0.58 18.94
CA GLY A 52 -19.59 -1.60 19.24
C GLY A 52 -18.53 -1.72 18.15
N ILE A 53 -18.93 -1.74 16.88
CA ILE A 53 -18.00 -1.78 15.74
C ILE A 53 -17.07 -0.57 15.75
N ILE A 54 -17.59 0.64 15.98
CA ILE A 54 -16.76 1.86 16.02
C ILE A 54 -15.72 1.78 17.13
N CYS A 55 -16.12 1.37 18.34
CA CYS A 55 -15.20 1.22 19.47
C CYS A 55 -14.11 0.18 19.16
N LEU A 56 -14.50 -1.00 18.67
CA LEU A 56 -13.57 -2.06 18.30
C LEU A 56 -12.63 -1.67 17.16
N GLN A 57 -13.10 -0.91 16.17
CA GLN A 57 -12.25 -0.38 15.10
C GLN A 57 -11.21 0.61 15.62
N ASN A 58 -11.59 1.46 16.58
CA ASN A 58 -10.65 2.38 17.24
C ASN A 58 -9.60 1.59 18.05
N ASP A 59 -10.01 0.57 18.79
CA ASP A 59 -9.11 -0.30 19.54
C ASP A 59 -8.17 -1.09 18.62
N HIS A 60 -8.70 -1.63 17.52
CA HIS A 60 -7.91 -2.30 16.49
C HIS A 60 -6.84 -1.36 15.91
N LYS A 61 -7.21 -0.11 15.60
CA LYS A 61 -6.27 0.92 15.15
C LYS A 61 -5.20 1.22 16.20
N ALA A 62 -5.55 1.28 17.48
CA ALA A 62 -4.60 1.48 18.57
C ALA A 62 -3.61 0.32 18.70
N ILE A 63 -4.08 -0.93 18.60
CA ILE A 63 -3.23 -2.13 18.62
C ILE A 63 -2.30 -2.16 17.41
N MET A 64 -2.81 -1.84 16.21
CA MET A 64 -1.98 -1.75 15.01
C MET A 64 -0.86 -0.73 15.17
N LYS A 65 -1.15 0.44 15.74
CA LYS A 65 -0.14 1.46 16.06
C LYS A 65 0.90 0.95 17.06
N GLN A 66 0.50 0.17 18.06
CA GLN A 66 1.45 -0.44 19.00
C GLN A 66 2.33 -1.50 18.34
N ILE A 67 1.77 -2.31 17.43
CA ILE A 67 2.53 -3.29 16.64
C ILE A 67 3.54 -2.58 15.74
N GLU A 68 3.12 -1.52 15.05
CA GLU A 68 3.98 -0.67 14.22
C GLU A 68 5.13 -0.07 15.04
N ASN A 69 4.83 0.54 16.19
CA ASN A 69 5.87 1.08 17.08
C ASN A 69 6.85 0.00 17.57
N GLY A 70 6.36 -1.19 17.89
CA GLY A 70 7.22 -2.32 18.30
C GLY A 70 8.15 -2.79 17.19
N LEU A 71 7.63 -2.87 15.96
CA LEU A 71 8.42 -3.13 14.76
C LEU A 71 9.44 -2.02 14.53
N GLN A 72 9.00 -0.75 14.59
CA GLN A 72 9.88 0.40 14.41
C GLN A 72 10.97 0.45 15.48
N GLY A 73 10.70 0.06 16.72
CA GLY A 73 11.72 -0.08 17.76
C GLY A 73 12.79 -1.14 17.44
N TYR A 74 12.37 -2.28 16.88
CA TYR A 74 13.27 -3.32 16.37
C TYR A 74 14.12 -2.81 15.19
N TYR A 75 13.53 -2.09 14.24
CA TYR A 75 14.25 -1.47 13.13
C TYR A 75 15.13 -0.28 13.57
N SER A 76 14.71 0.51 14.56
CA SER A 76 15.46 1.68 15.07
C SER A 76 16.66 1.27 15.92
N SER A 77 16.59 0.10 16.58
CA SER A 77 17.75 -0.50 17.26
C SER A 77 18.71 -1.19 16.28
N ALA A 78 18.22 -1.62 15.11
CA ALA A 78 19.04 -2.09 13.99
C ALA A 78 19.46 -0.97 13.00
N GLY A 79 18.99 0.27 13.18
CA GLY A 79 19.15 1.36 12.21
C GLY A 79 18.38 2.62 12.62
N ALA A 80 18.95 3.37 13.56
CA ALA A 80 18.56 4.73 13.92
C ALA A 80 18.60 5.66 12.68
N GLN A 81 17.74 6.64 12.36
CA GLN A 81 16.65 7.38 13.02
C GLN A 81 15.77 8.04 11.93
N VAL A 82 14.50 8.37 12.19
CA VAL A 82 13.90 9.66 11.77
C VAL A 82 12.82 10.09 12.77
N ASN A 83 12.95 11.35 13.21
CA ASN A 83 12.17 12.03 14.24
C ASN A 83 10.84 12.58 13.66
N VAL A 84 9.72 12.28 14.32
CA VAL A 84 8.36 12.68 13.92
C VAL A 84 7.85 13.77 14.85
N GLN A 85 8.00 15.03 14.46
CA GLN A 85 7.22 16.16 14.99
C GLN A 85 7.04 17.18 13.87
N ASP A 86 5.93 17.09 13.13
CA ASP A 86 4.85 18.10 13.12
C ASP A 86 3.79 17.73 12.05
N ILE A 87 2.63 18.38 12.14
CA ILE A 87 1.51 18.42 11.17
C ILE A 87 0.35 17.46 11.44
N GLU A 88 -0.53 17.93 12.33
CA GLU A 88 -1.96 17.65 12.34
C GLU A 88 -2.67 18.15 11.06
N MET A 89 -3.44 17.23 10.48
CA MET A 89 -4.82 17.40 10.02
C MET A 89 -5.12 18.39 8.87
N LYS A 90 -5.09 17.89 7.64
CA LYS A 90 -6.21 18.05 6.67
C LYS A 90 -6.03 17.15 5.44
N SER A 91 -7.05 16.31 5.21
CA SER A 91 -7.47 15.69 3.94
C SER A 91 -6.43 14.89 3.13
N GLU A 92 -6.75 13.62 2.88
CA GLU A 92 -6.08 12.70 1.95
C GLU A 92 -5.44 13.41 0.75
N PRO A 93 -4.14 13.12 0.49
CA PRO A 93 -3.85 12.09 -0.49
C PRO A 93 -2.74 11.13 -0.04
N ALA A 94 -2.85 9.90 -0.55
CA ALA A 94 -1.86 8.84 -0.63
C ALA A 94 -0.46 9.16 -0.09
N SER A 95 -0.13 8.47 1.00
CA SER A 95 1.17 7.89 1.34
C SER A 95 2.35 8.45 0.54
N ARG A 96 3.07 9.45 1.09
CA ARG A 96 4.44 9.70 0.64
C ARG A 96 5.30 8.52 1.14
N PRO A 97 5.80 7.66 0.24
CA PRO A 97 6.70 6.59 0.66
C PRO A 97 8.02 7.22 1.08
N VAL A 98 8.62 6.64 2.11
CA VAL A 98 9.99 6.87 2.57
C VAL A 98 10.87 7.10 1.35
N ALA A 99 11.44 8.30 1.24
CA ALA A 99 12.33 8.63 0.14
C ALA A 99 13.63 7.86 0.36
N HIS A 100 13.70 6.63 -0.14
CA HIS A 100 14.97 6.09 -0.55
C HIS A 100 15.49 7.06 -1.62
N GLU A 101 16.57 7.78 -1.35
CA GLU A 101 17.12 8.79 -2.28
C GLU A 101 18.31 8.24 -3.09
N THR A 102 18.78 7.06 -2.67
CA THR A 102 19.89 6.34 -3.28
C THR A 102 19.38 5.40 -4.36
N PRO A 103 19.75 5.63 -5.63
CA PRO A 103 19.51 4.65 -6.67
C PRO A 103 20.37 3.41 -6.40
N PHE A 104 19.79 2.22 -6.55
CA PHE A 104 20.48 0.93 -6.41
C PHE A 104 20.86 0.32 -7.75
N ALA A 105 20.26 0.81 -8.83
CA ALA A 105 20.55 0.36 -10.18
C ALA A 105 20.44 1.54 -11.15
N LYS A 106 20.99 1.40 -12.35
CA LYS A 106 20.96 2.38 -13.41
C LYS A 106 20.52 1.75 -14.72
N VAL A 107 19.68 2.45 -15.46
CA VAL A 107 19.28 2.06 -16.81
C VAL A 107 20.40 2.48 -17.77
N THR A 108 21.00 1.52 -18.47
CA THR A 108 22.09 1.78 -19.42
C THR A 108 21.61 1.84 -20.86
N LEU A 109 20.58 1.07 -21.21
CA LEU A 109 20.03 1.01 -22.56
C LEU A 109 18.51 0.84 -22.50
N VAL A 110 17.78 1.52 -23.38
CA VAL A 110 16.33 1.30 -23.57
C VAL A 110 16.06 1.04 -25.04
N THR A 111 15.43 -0.08 -25.37
CA THR A 111 15.15 -0.44 -26.77
C THR A 111 13.88 0.28 -27.24
N PRO A 112 13.87 0.87 -28.45
CA PRO A 112 12.66 1.44 -29.03
C PRO A 112 11.53 0.41 -29.20
N GLY A 113 10.29 0.83 -28.94
CA GLY A 113 9.11 -0.03 -28.97
C GLY A 113 9.03 -1.05 -27.82
N SER A 114 9.88 -0.93 -26.80
CA SER A 114 9.86 -1.82 -25.64
C SER A 114 8.90 -1.36 -24.55
N PRO A 115 8.42 -2.28 -23.68
CA PRO A 115 7.64 -1.92 -22.49
C PRO A 115 8.32 -0.87 -21.60
N ALA A 116 9.65 -0.89 -21.50
CA ALA A 116 10.42 0.11 -20.75
C ALA A 116 10.34 1.51 -21.39
N GLU A 117 10.41 1.62 -22.72
CA GLU A 117 10.24 2.90 -23.41
C GLU A 117 8.82 3.44 -23.24
N PHE A 118 7.80 2.58 -23.40
CA PHE A 118 6.39 2.98 -23.19
C PHE A 118 6.11 3.44 -21.76
N ALA A 119 6.83 2.88 -20.78
CA ALA A 119 6.79 3.32 -19.38
C ALA A 119 7.56 4.64 -19.14
N GLY A 120 8.28 5.16 -20.14
CA GLY A 120 9.00 6.43 -20.06
C GLY A 120 10.40 6.36 -19.45
N LEU A 121 10.98 5.15 -19.34
CA LEU A 121 12.36 4.97 -18.91
C LEU A 121 13.31 5.53 -19.97
N ARG A 122 14.42 6.12 -19.50
CA ARG A 122 15.48 6.63 -20.36
C ARG A 122 16.84 6.14 -19.89
N GLU A 123 17.79 6.11 -20.83
CA GLU A 123 19.18 5.85 -20.53
C GLU A 123 19.72 6.87 -19.53
N GLY A 124 20.43 6.38 -18.52
CA GLY A 124 20.96 7.19 -17.43
C GLY A 124 20.03 7.33 -16.22
N ASP A 125 18.79 6.84 -16.26
CA ASP A 125 17.88 6.88 -15.11
C ASP A 125 18.39 5.98 -13.98
N GLY A 126 18.50 6.53 -12.77
CA GLY A 126 18.80 5.76 -11.57
C GLY A 126 17.53 5.15 -10.99
N ILE A 127 17.45 3.84 -10.85
CA ILE A 127 16.31 3.16 -10.24
C ILE A 127 16.46 3.20 -8.73
N VAL A 128 15.46 3.80 -8.09
CA VAL A 128 15.36 3.98 -6.64
C VAL A 128 14.44 2.92 -6.03
N GLU A 129 13.34 2.63 -6.73
CA GLU A 129 12.37 1.61 -6.35
C GLU A 129 11.84 0.92 -7.61
N PHE A 130 11.76 -0.40 -7.55
CA PHE A 130 11.23 -1.26 -8.59
C PHE A 130 10.20 -2.21 -7.97
N GLY A 131 8.92 -1.84 -7.98
CA GLY A 131 7.86 -2.60 -7.32
C GLY A 131 8.14 -2.77 -5.83
N SER A 132 8.43 -4.00 -5.40
CA SER A 132 8.77 -4.33 -4.01
C SER A 132 10.28 -4.31 -3.70
N VAL A 133 11.12 -4.00 -4.70
CA VAL A 133 12.58 -3.97 -4.56
C VAL A 133 13.06 -2.53 -4.43
N ASN A 134 13.85 -2.26 -3.40
CA ASN A 134 14.46 -0.98 -3.10
C ASN A 134 15.93 -1.17 -2.70
N PHE A 135 16.67 -0.09 -2.45
CA PHE A 135 18.08 -0.15 -2.03
C PHE A 135 18.32 -1.05 -0.79
N THR A 136 17.35 -1.16 0.11
CA THR A 136 17.51 -1.96 1.35
C THR A 136 17.36 -3.46 1.15
N ASN A 137 16.56 -3.90 0.17
CA ASN A 137 16.29 -5.32 -0.10
C ASN A 137 16.98 -5.83 -1.38
N PHE A 138 17.50 -4.92 -2.20
CA PHE A 138 18.20 -5.28 -3.43
C PHE A 138 19.50 -6.01 -3.10
N LYS A 139 19.62 -7.28 -3.52
CA LYS A 139 20.86 -8.06 -3.39
C LYS A 139 21.53 -8.21 -4.74
N ASN A 140 20.77 -8.58 -5.76
CA ASN A 140 21.27 -8.80 -7.11
C ASN A 140 20.22 -8.45 -8.16
N ILE A 141 20.66 -8.28 -9.41
CA ILE A 141 19.78 -8.00 -10.56
C ILE A 141 18.66 -9.05 -10.74
N THR A 142 18.88 -10.27 -10.24
CA THR A 142 17.91 -11.36 -10.24
C THR A 142 16.64 -11.01 -9.47
N ASP A 143 16.71 -10.17 -8.43
CA ASP A 143 15.53 -9.75 -7.65
C ASP A 143 14.56 -8.93 -8.51
N ILE A 144 15.09 -8.05 -9.38
CA ILE A 144 14.31 -7.31 -10.36
C ILE A 144 13.69 -8.27 -11.36
N ALA A 145 14.47 -9.23 -11.88
CA ALA A 145 13.98 -10.22 -12.83
C ALA A 145 12.82 -11.06 -12.24
N PHE A 146 12.91 -11.42 -10.94
CA PHE A 146 11.86 -12.15 -10.24
C PHE A 146 10.55 -11.35 -10.15
N VAL A 147 10.62 -10.06 -9.76
CA VAL A 147 9.44 -9.17 -9.70
C VAL A 147 8.79 -9.04 -11.06
N VAL A 148 9.59 -8.87 -12.11
CA VAL A 148 9.12 -8.73 -13.50
C VAL A 148 8.41 -10.00 -13.97
N GLN A 149 8.98 -11.17 -13.67
CA GLN A 149 8.42 -12.46 -14.07
C GLN A 149 7.09 -12.76 -13.36
N HIS A 150 6.98 -12.43 -12.06
CA HIS A 150 5.76 -12.63 -11.30
C HIS A 150 4.69 -11.57 -11.58
N SER A 151 5.07 -10.46 -12.20
CA SER A 151 4.18 -9.36 -12.57
C SER A 151 3.95 -9.27 -14.08
N GLU A 152 4.12 -10.37 -14.83
CA GLU A 152 3.83 -10.40 -16.27
C GLU A 152 2.36 -10.05 -16.52
N GLY A 153 2.12 -9.01 -17.32
CA GLY A 153 0.78 -8.48 -17.63
C GLY A 153 0.20 -7.53 -16.57
N ALA A 154 0.88 -7.32 -15.43
CA ALA A 154 0.43 -6.43 -14.37
C ALA A 154 1.31 -5.16 -14.27
N PRO A 155 0.74 -4.00 -13.91
CA PRO A 155 1.52 -2.79 -13.73
C PRO A 155 2.43 -2.86 -12.49
N VAL A 156 3.71 -2.58 -12.70
CA VAL A 156 4.76 -2.44 -11.69
C VAL A 156 5.11 -0.96 -11.56
N ASN A 157 4.97 -0.42 -10.35
CA ASN A 157 5.33 0.96 -10.06
C ASN A 157 6.85 1.09 -9.89
N LEU A 158 7.42 2.14 -10.45
CA LEU A 158 8.84 2.43 -10.45
C LEU A 158 9.06 3.85 -9.95
N LYS A 159 10.11 4.04 -9.14
CA LYS A 159 10.63 5.35 -8.78
C LYS A 159 12.03 5.48 -9.34
N LEU A 160 12.23 6.48 -10.19
CA LEU A 160 13.46 6.76 -10.89
C LEU A 160 14.03 8.10 -10.42
N LYS A 161 15.34 8.25 -10.44
CA LYS A 161 16.08 9.48 -10.22
C LYS A 161 16.72 9.87 -11.54
N ARG A 162 16.17 10.89 -12.18
CA ARG A 162 16.70 11.47 -13.41
C ARG A 162 17.42 12.77 -13.05
N VAL A 163 18.74 12.74 -13.13
CA VAL A 163 19.59 13.83 -12.64
C VAL A 163 19.37 14.00 -11.12
N GLU A 164 18.61 15.01 -10.72
CA GLU A 164 18.26 15.32 -9.32
C GLU A 164 16.76 15.28 -9.04
N ARG A 165 15.95 14.88 -10.03
CA ARG A 165 14.49 14.82 -9.87
C ARG A 165 14.02 13.38 -9.79
N PHE A 166 13.09 13.13 -8.88
CA PHE A 166 12.39 11.86 -8.82
C PHE A 166 11.25 11.84 -9.83
N VAL A 167 11.20 10.77 -10.62
CA VAL A 167 10.17 10.51 -11.62
C VAL A 167 9.53 9.17 -11.28
N THR A 168 8.21 9.16 -11.09
CA THR A 168 7.45 7.92 -10.94
C THR A 168 6.98 7.45 -12.30
N ALA A 169 7.22 6.18 -12.60
CA ALA A 169 6.80 5.53 -13.84
C ALA A 169 6.03 4.25 -13.51
N GLN A 170 5.14 3.84 -14.41
CA GLN A 170 4.47 2.55 -14.32
C GLN A 170 4.88 1.72 -15.51
N LEU A 171 5.44 0.55 -15.23
CA LEU A 171 5.94 -0.38 -16.23
C LEU A 171 5.09 -1.64 -16.20
N VAL A 172 4.62 -2.09 -17.36
CA VAL A 172 3.87 -3.34 -17.48
C VAL A 172 4.75 -4.36 -18.19
N PRO A 173 5.33 -5.35 -17.48
CA PRO A 173 6.10 -6.41 -18.10
C PRO A 173 5.24 -7.20 -19.07
N ARG A 174 5.68 -7.33 -20.32
CA ARG A 174 4.97 -8.14 -21.33
C ARG A 174 5.94 -8.66 -22.37
N ARG A 175 5.58 -9.76 -23.02
CA ARG A 175 6.30 -10.21 -24.22
C ARG A 175 6.18 -9.16 -25.32
N TRP A 176 7.31 -8.87 -25.95
CA TRP A 176 7.44 -7.87 -27.01
C TRP A 176 8.38 -8.43 -28.09
N GLN A 177 8.65 -7.68 -29.16
CA GLN A 177 9.43 -8.16 -30.31
C GLN A 177 10.93 -8.42 -29.99
N GLY A 178 11.43 -7.95 -28.84
CA GLY A 178 12.80 -8.14 -28.40
C GLY A 178 12.96 -9.21 -27.32
N LYS A 179 14.15 -9.24 -26.69
CA LYS A 179 14.48 -10.23 -25.66
C LYS A 179 13.91 -9.82 -24.30
N GLY A 180 13.34 -10.80 -23.59
CA GLY A 180 12.80 -10.60 -22.23
C GLY A 180 11.44 -9.89 -22.18
N LEU A 181 11.10 -9.36 -21.01
CA LEU A 181 9.77 -8.77 -20.72
C LEU A 181 9.77 -7.23 -20.60
N LEU A 182 10.96 -6.62 -20.59
CA LEU A 182 11.14 -5.18 -20.33
C LEU A 182 11.70 -4.42 -21.53
N GLY A 183 12.76 -4.96 -22.14
CA GLY A 183 13.51 -4.32 -23.22
C GLY A 183 14.42 -3.16 -22.81
N CYS A 184 14.83 -3.12 -21.56
CA CYS A 184 15.92 -2.27 -21.07
C CYS A 184 17.05 -3.10 -20.46
N ASN A 185 18.26 -2.53 -20.46
CA ASN A 185 19.39 -3.05 -19.69
C ASN A 185 19.51 -2.28 -18.38
N ILE A 186 19.64 -3.01 -17.28
CA ILE A 186 19.71 -2.46 -15.93
C ILE A 186 21.00 -3.01 -15.30
N GLU A 187 21.83 -2.11 -14.80
CA GLU A 187 23.06 -2.45 -14.10
C GLU A 187 22.97 -2.01 -12.64
N ALA A 188 23.39 -2.88 -11.72
CA ALA A 188 23.50 -2.53 -10.30
C ALA A 188 24.59 -1.46 -10.10
N LEU A 189 24.35 -0.53 -9.17
CA LEU A 189 25.31 0.50 -8.77
C LEU A 189 26.19 0.04 -7.60
#